data_AF-A0A9D8T8S8-F1
#
_entry.id   AF-A0A9D8T8S8-F1
#
_cell.length_a   1.000
_cell.length_b   1.000
_cell.length_c   1.000
_cell.angle_alpha   90.00
_cell.angle_beta   90.00
_cell.angle_gamma   90.00
#
_symmetry.space_group_name_H-M   'P 1'
#
loop_
_entity.id
_entity.type
_entity.pdbx_description
1 polymer ?
#
loop_
_entity_poly.entity_id
_entity_poly.type
_entity_poly.pdbx_seq_one_letter_code
_entity_poly.pdbx_strand_id
1 'polypeptide(L)'
;WMLITSLFTGLIAFFLNSYYTGKKLGYTSWMQLKDIAPDYLVAFLMAIAVYFFKFLPLSNWIILPLQVVVGAAVMFIICETTKLSEYIEIKQIILSTIDKSHRK
;
A
#
# COMPACT_ATOMS: atom_id res chain seq x y z
N TRP A 1 3.86 16.07 16.97
CA TRP A 1 4.40 17.15 16.13
C TRP A 1 5.11 16.63 14.88
N MET A 2 6.15 15.80 14.98
CA MET A 2 6.88 15.29 13.81
C MET A 2 6.01 14.63 12.73
N LEU A 3 5.08 13.74 13.11
CA LEU A 3 4.20 13.04 12.15
C LEU A 3 3.27 13.99 11.37
N ILE A 4 2.75 15.01 12.05
CA ILE A 4 1.88 16.00 11.44
C ILE A 4 2.69 16.86 10.48
N THR A 5 3.88 17.30 10.90
CA THR A 5 4.81 18.06 10.05
C THR A 5 5.24 17.25 8.82
N SER A 6 5.56 15.95 8.97
CA SER A 6 5.91 15.08 7.84
C SER A 6 4.74 14.88 6.88
N LEU A 7 3.51 14.80 7.38
CA LEU A 7 2.32 14.72 6.55
C LEU A 7 2.17 15.98 5.69
N PHE A 8 2.20 17.17 6.32
CA PHE A 8 2.05 18.43 5.60
C PHE A 8 3.18 18.69 4.60
N THR A 9 4.44 18.46 5.01
CA THR A 9 5.58 18.61 4.11
C THR A 9 5.54 17.62 2.95
N GLY A 10 5.12 16.37 3.19
CA GLY A 10 4.91 15.37 2.15
C GLY A 10 3.83 15.76 1.14
N LEU A 11 2.70 16.32 1.60
CA LEU A 11 1.65 16.81 0.72
C LEU A 11 2.14 17.96 -0.18
N ILE A 12 2.85 18.94 0.39
CA ILE A 12 3.42 20.05 -0.38
C ILE A 12 4.44 19.52 -1.40
N ALA A 13 5.33 18.63 -0.96
CA ALA A 13 6.34 18.02 -1.81
C ALA A 13 5.72 17.22 -2.97
N PHE A 14 4.62 16.51 -2.73
CA PHE A 14 3.90 15.79 -3.79
C PHE A 14 3.42 16.74 -4.89
N PHE A 15 2.75 17.85 -4.55
CA PHE A 15 2.26 18.79 -5.55
C PHE A 15 3.39 19.52 -6.28
N LEU A 16 4.46 19.90 -5.58
CA LEU A 16 5.63 20.53 -6.21
C LEU A 16 6.32 19.59 -7.19
N ASN A 17 6.55 18.33 -6.82
CA ASN A 17 7.22 17.36 -7.69
C ASN A 17 6.34 16.95 -8.88
N SER A 18 5.04 16.72 -8.64
CA SER A 18 4.11 16.34 -9.71
C SER A 18 3.82 17.46 -10.70
N TYR A 19 3.96 18.74 -10.33
CA TYR A 19 3.82 19.88 -11.26
C TYR A 19 4.82 19.80 -12.42
N TYR A 20 6.10 19.55 -12.12
CA TYR A 20 7.13 19.46 -13.16
C TYR A 20 6.93 18.24 -14.05
N THR A 21 6.55 17.11 -13.46
CA THR A 21 6.22 15.87 -14.19
C THR A 21 5.01 16.05 -15.09
N GLY A 22 3.97 16.74 -14.61
CA GLY A 22 2.80 17.11 -15.42
C GLY A 22 3.18 18.00 -16.60
N LYS A 23 4.06 18.98 -16.40
CA LYS A 23 4.52 19.89 -17.47
C LYS A 23 5.40 19.20 -18.51
N LYS A 24 6.28 18.27 -18.10
CA LYS A 24 7.28 17.64 -18.98
C LYS A 24 6.79 16.35 -19.64
N LEU A 25 6.02 15.54 -18.92
CA LEU A 25 5.62 14.20 -19.34
C LEU A 25 4.10 14.06 -19.53
N GLY A 26 3.33 15.15 -19.34
CA GLY A 26 1.87 15.12 -19.42
C GLY A 26 1.20 14.35 -18.27
N TYR A 27 1.97 13.89 -17.28
CA TYR A 27 1.49 13.06 -16.17
C TYR A 27 1.14 13.92 -14.95
N THR A 28 -0.11 14.40 -14.95
CA THR A 28 -0.61 15.37 -13.97
C THR A 28 -0.75 14.79 -12.56
N SER A 29 -0.75 15.65 -11.54
CA SER A 29 -0.96 15.25 -10.14
C SER A 29 -2.23 14.41 -9.94
N TRP A 30 -3.29 14.73 -10.68
CA TRP A 30 -4.54 13.98 -10.65
C TRP A 30 -4.41 12.56 -11.20
N MET A 31 -3.63 12.38 -12.28
CA MET A 31 -3.33 11.04 -12.80
C MET A 31 -2.57 10.22 -11.77
N GLN A 32 -1.54 10.80 -11.13
CA GLN A 32 -0.78 10.07 -10.11
C GLN A 32 -1.64 9.68 -8.91
N LEU A 33 -2.49 10.59 -8.42
CA LEU A 33 -3.43 10.29 -7.33
C LEU A 33 -4.40 9.18 -7.71
N LYS A 34 -4.90 9.17 -8.95
CA LYS A 34 -5.82 8.14 -9.43
C LYS A 34 -5.14 6.78 -9.52
N ASP A 35 -3.88 6.75 -9.94
CA ASP A 35 -3.13 5.50 -10.10
C ASP A 35 -2.83 4.84 -8.76
N ILE A 36 -2.53 5.63 -7.71
CA ILE A 36 -2.26 5.10 -6.36
C ILE A 36 -3.51 4.99 -5.47
N ALA A 37 -4.64 5.54 -5.89
CA ALA A 37 -5.89 5.51 -5.12
C ALA A 37 -6.35 4.09 -4.73
N PRO A 38 -6.26 3.06 -5.61
CA PRO A 38 -6.61 1.70 -5.25
C PRO A 38 -5.76 1.19 -4.07
N ASP A 39 -4.45 1.47 -4.07
CA ASP A 39 -3.55 1.05 -3.00
C ASP A 39 -3.89 1.72 -1.66
N TYR A 40 -4.23 3.01 -1.68
CA TYR A 40 -4.73 3.72 -0.49
C TYR A 40 -6.03 3.12 0.03
N LEU A 41 -6.93 2.66 -0.86
CA LEU A 41 -8.16 1.98 -0.46
C LEU A 41 -7.85 0.64 0.21
N VAL A 42 -6.92 -0.15 -0.33
CA VAL A 42 -6.45 -1.39 0.33
C VAL A 42 -5.87 -1.08 1.71
N ALA A 43 -4.99 -0.07 1.82
CA ALA A 43 -4.40 0.35 3.09
C ALA A 43 -5.44 0.81 4.11
N PHE A 44 -6.46 1.54 3.66
CA PHE A 44 -7.57 1.97 4.51
C PHE A 44 -8.39 0.79 5.03
N LEU A 45 -8.71 -0.18 4.17
CA LEU A 45 -9.44 -1.39 4.57
C LEU A 45 -8.64 -2.25 5.54
N MET A 46 -7.32 -2.39 5.32
CA MET A 46 -6.42 -3.03 6.29
C MET A 46 -6.47 -2.32 7.64
N ALA A 47 -6.36 -0.98 7.65
CA ALA A 47 -6.40 -0.18 8.88
C ALA A 47 -7.70 -0.38 9.65
N ILE A 48 -8.86 -0.38 8.97
CA ILE A 48 -10.16 -0.68 9.58
C ILE A 48 -10.16 -2.08 10.20
N ALA A 49 -9.69 -3.09 9.47
CA ALA A 49 -9.71 -4.47 9.93
C ALA A 49 -8.88 -4.66 11.22
N VAL A 50 -7.66 -4.10 11.27
CA VAL A 50 -6.78 -4.23 12.43
C VAL A 50 -7.15 -3.30 13.59
N TYR A 51 -7.90 -2.21 13.33
CA TYR A 51 -8.30 -1.26 14.37
C TYR A 51 -9.15 -1.90 15.47
N PHE A 52 -10.03 -2.84 15.11
CA PHE A 52 -10.88 -3.53 16.08
C PHE A 52 -10.11 -4.38 17.09
N PHE A 53 -8.86 -4.75 16.80
CA PHE A 53 -8.02 -5.53 17.71
C PHE A 53 -7.65 -4.76 18.98
N LYS A 54 -7.72 -3.43 18.95
CA LYS A 54 -7.52 -2.56 20.12
C LYS A 54 -8.52 -2.85 21.25
N PHE A 55 -9.71 -3.38 20.94
CA PHE A 55 -10.74 -3.66 21.94
C PHE A 55 -10.59 -5.02 22.62
N LEU A 56 -9.67 -5.88 22.17
CA LEU A 56 -9.40 -7.14 22.86
C LEU A 56 -8.65 -6.87 24.17
N PRO A 57 -9.00 -7.56 25.28
CA PRO A 57 -8.31 -7.45 26.56
C PRO A 57 -7.00 -8.27 26.56
N LEU A 58 -6.16 -8.06 25.54
CA LEU A 58 -4.86 -8.72 25.38
C LEU A 58 -3.73 -7.69 25.56
N SER A 59 -2.53 -8.18 25.86
CA SER A 59 -1.34 -7.34 25.93
C SER A 59 -0.95 -6.82 24.54
N ASN A 60 -0.44 -5.59 24.48
CA ASN A 60 0.05 -4.98 23.23
C ASN A 60 1.12 -5.83 22.53
N TRP A 61 1.92 -6.58 23.28
CA TRP A 61 2.92 -7.51 22.75
C TRP A 61 2.33 -8.66 21.91
N ILE A 62 1.06 -9.03 22.18
CA ILE A 62 0.33 -10.05 21.44
C ILE A 62 -0.49 -9.40 20.32
N ILE A 63 -1.12 -8.26 20.61
CA ILE A 63 -1.95 -7.53 19.65
C ILE A 63 -1.11 -7.10 18.44
N LEU A 64 0.10 -6.59 18.63
CA LEU A 64 0.92 -6.07 17.54
C LEU A 64 1.28 -7.14 16.48
N PRO A 65 1.88 -8.31 16.82
CA PRO A 65 2.10 -9.39 15.86
C PRO A 65 0.80 -9.86 15.19
N LEU A 66 -0.30 -9.94 15.95
CA LEU A 66 -1.58 -10.37 15.43
C LEU A 66 -2.14 -9.38 14.39
N GLN A 67 -2.02 -8.08 14.63
CA GLN A 67 -2.37 -7.04 13.67
C GLN A 67 -1.52 -7.11 12.39
N VAL A 68 -0.22 -7.43 12.49
CA VAL A 68 0.63 -7.61 11.29
C VAL A 68 0.16 -8.79 10.45
N VAL A 69 -0.10 -9.94 11.08
CA VAL A 69 -0.55 -11.15 10.38
C VAL A 69 -1.92 -10.93 9.73
N VAL A 70 -2.87 -10.35 10.47
CA VAL A 70 -4.22 -10.08 9.96
C VAL A 70 -4.19 -9.00 8.87
N GLY A 71 -3.41 -7.93 9.07
CA GLY A 71 -3.24 -6.88 8.06
C GLY A 71 -2.68 -7.45 6.75
N ALA A 72 -1.65 -8.28 6.82
CA ALA A 72 -1.10 -8.96 5.65
C ALA A 72 -2.12 -9.89 4.98
N ALA A 73 -2.86 -10.68 5.76
CA ALA A 73 -3.91 -11.55 5.21
C ALA A 73 -5.00 -10.75 4.48
N VAL A 74 -5.48 -9.65 5.09
CA VAL A 74 -6.46 -8.75 4.48
C VAL A 74 -5.91 -8.14 3.19
N MET A 75 -4.65 -7.69 3.18
CA MET A 75 -3.97 -7.20 1.98
C MET A 75 -4.05 -8.22 0.84
N PHE A 76 -3.59 -9.45 1.09
CA PHE A 76 -3.55 -10.51 0.08
C PHE A 76 -4.95 -10.86 -0.43
N ILE A 77 -5.94 -10.98 0.46
CA ILE A 77 -7.32 -11.28 0.09
C ILE A 77 -7.88 -10.17 -0.82
N ILE A 78 -7.70 -8.89 -0.44
CA ILE A 78 -8.20 -7.78 -1.24
C ILE A 78 -7.49 -7.73 -2.59
N CYS A 79 -6.16 -7.82 -2.63
CA CYS A 79 -5.41 -7.76 -3.88
C CYS A 79 -5.72 -8.93 -4.82
N GLU A 80 -5.90 -10.14 -4.29
CA GLU A 80 -6.24 -11.32 -5.10
C GLU A 80 -7.68 -11.25 -5.65
N THR A 81 -8.62 -10.70 -4.88
CA THR A 81 -10.03 -10.57 -5.30
C THR A 81 -10.24 -9.41 -6.27
N THR A 82 -9.59 -8.28 -6.04
CA THR A 82 -9.69 -7.09 -6.89
C THR A 82 -8.81 -7.16 -8.14
N LYS A 83 -7.83 -8.09 -8.16
CA LYS A 83 -6.92 -8.31 -9.29
C LYS A 83 -6.21 -7.03 -9.74
N LEU A 84 -5.69 -6.28 -8.78
CA LEU A 84 -4.90 -5.07 -9.06
C LEU A 84 -3.74 -5.40 -10.00
N SER A 85 -3.57 -4.57 -11.04
CA SER A 85 -2.57 -4.76 -12.09
C SER A 85 -1.16 -4.84 -11.53
N GLU A 86 -0.85 -3.95 -10.60
CA GLU A 86 0.45 -3.78 -9.95
C GLU A 86 0.80 -5.01 -9.12
N TYR A 87 -0.19 -5.53 -8.37
CA TYR A 87 -0.04 -6.75 -7.59
C TYR A 87 0.19 -7.97 -8.49
N ILE A 88 -0.58 -8.10 -9.58
CA ILE A 88 -0.44 -9.22 -10.53
C ILE A 88 0.92 -9.18 -11.20
N GLU A 89 1.39 -8.00 -11.62
CA GLU A 89 2.70 -7.83 -12.26
C GLU A 89 3.82 -8.29 -11.34
N ILE A 90 3.85 -7.81 -10.10
CA ILE A 90 4.85 -8.22 -9.11
C ILE A 90 4.77 -9.73 -8.85
N LYS A 91 3.56 -10.29 -8.70
CA LYS A 91 3.35 -11.73 -8.51
C LYS A 91 3.92 -12.54 -9.67
N GLN A 92 3.71 -12.10 -10.92
CA GLN A 92 4.25 -12.74 -12.11
C GLN A 92 5.78 -12.65 -12.20
N ILE A 93 6.36 -11.50 -11.85
CA ILE A 93 7.82 -11.32 -11.80
C ILE A 93 8.45 -12.28 -10.77
N ILE A 94 7.84 -12.42 -9.60
CA ILE A 94 8.32 -13.35 -8.56
C ILE A 94 8.22 -14.80 -9.05
N LEU A 95 7.06 -15.21 -9.55
CA LEU A 95 6.83 -16.59 -10.04
C LEU A 95 7.78 -16.96 -11.19
N SER A 96 7.98 -16.05 -12.15
CA SER A 96 8.88 -16.28 -13.27
C SER A 96 10.36 -16.35 -12.86
N THR A 97 10.74 -15.62 -11.81
CA THR A 97 12.10 -15.68 -11.25
C THR A 97 12.35 -17.00 -10.51
N ILE A 98 11.36 -17.47 -9.73
CA ILE A 98 11.43 -18.77 -9.04
C ILE A 98 11.51 -19.91 -10.07
N ASP A 99 10.68 -19.88 -11.10
CA ASP A 99 10.68 -20.91 -12.15
C ASP A 99 12.02 -20.96 -12.92
N LYS A 100 12.60 -19.80 -13.27
CA LYS A 100 13.95 -19.74 -13.84
C LYS A 100 15.03 -20.29 -12.93
N SER A 101 14.93 -20.06 -11.62
CA SER A 101 15.86 -20.63 -10.64
C SER A 101 15.71 -22.14 -10.50
N HIS A 102 14.52 -22.69 -10.77
CA HIS A 102 14.24 -24.12 -10.66
C HIS A 102 14.60 -24.90 -11.94
N ARG A 103 14.78 -24.21 -13.08
CA ARG A 103 15.26 -24.77 -14.35
C ARG A 103 16.78 -24.69 -14.56
N LYS A 104 17.52 -24.09 -13.62
CA LYS A 104 18.99 -24.13 -13.55
C LYS A 104 19.43 -25.24 -12.61
#